data_AF-A0A3D3NJG1-F1
#
_entry.id   AF-A0A3D3NJG1-F1
#
_cell.length_a   1.000
_cell.length_b   1.000
_cell.length_c   1.000
_cell.angle_alpha   90.00
_cell.angle_beta   90.00
_cell.angle_gamma   90.00
#
_symmetry.space_group_name_H-M   'P 1'
#
loop_
_entity.id
_entity.type
_entity.pdbx_description
1 polymer ?
#
loop_
_entity_poly.entity_id
_entity_poly.type
_entity_poly.pdbx_seq_one_letter_code
_entity_poly.pdbx_strand_id
1 'polypeptide(L)'
;LLAALACVQGMNRRQLAEVASESESKWLAQAKAVRSEDLPAAVRLDLPDWLYGELLAGFAADELERLAAALNQPAPLDLRVNPLRAGRDEVLEKLLASGLAASPCPYSPLAIRLAGKPPLAQHPLFVDGSIEVQDEGSQLLGFLLQPRRGQMVADVCAGAGGKTLLLGALMRSQGRLYAFDVSDRRLAKLKPRLARSGLSNVYPV
;
A
#
# COMPACT_ATOMS: atom_id res chain seq x y z
N LEU A 1 -25.84 -5.83 5.87
CA LEU A 1 -25.44 -5.94 7.30
C LEU A 1 -25.77 -7.32 7.88
N LEU A 2 -27.03 -7.76 7.89
CA LEU A 2 -27.44 -9.05 8.48
C LEU A 2 -26.68 -10.27 7.93
N ALA A 3 -26.46 -10.38 6.62
CA ALA A 3 -25.64 -11.47 6.05
C ALA A 3 -24.18 -11.44 6.49
N ALA A 4 -23.57 -10.26 6.65
CA ALA A 4 -22.20 -10.18 7.17
C ALA A 4 -22.12 -10.66 8.62
N LEU A 5 -23.07 -10.24 9.46
CA LEU A 5 -23.15 -10.68 10.86
C LEU A 5 -23.37 -12.19 10.97
N ALA A 6 -24.27 -12.75 10.15
CA ALA A 6 -24.63 -14.16 10.22
C ALA A 6 -23.61 -15.08 9.53
N CYS A 7 -23.19 -14.76 8.31
CA CYS A 7 -22.35 -15.62 7.45
C CYS A 7 -20.85 -15.38 7.62
N VAL A 8 -20.42 -14.17 8.01
CA VAL A 8 -19.00 -13.82 8.16
C VAL A 8 -18.58 -13.76 9.62
N GLN A 9 -19.38 -13.12 10.49
CA GLN A 9 -19.09 -13.02 11.92
C GLN A 9 -19.68 -14.16 12.76
N GLY A 10 -20.37 -15.11 12.13
CA GLY A 10 -20.86 -16.33 12.78
C GLY A 10 -22.03 -16.13 13.76
N MET A 11 -22.70 -14.98 13.77
CA MET A 11 -23.86 -14.77 14.64
C MET A 11 -24.98 -15.76 14.29
N ASN A 12 -25.59 -16.35 15.31
CA ASN A 12 -26.66 -17.32 15.15
C ASN A 12 -28.05 -16.65 15.08
N ARG A 13 -29.06 -17.41 14.66
CA ARG A 13 -30.41 -16.88 14.43
C ARG A 13 -31.08 -16.32 15.69
N ARG A 14 -30.73 -16.82 16.89
CA ARG A 14 -31.27 -16.28 18.15
C ARG A 14 -30.71 -14.89 18.43
N GLN A 15 -29.41 -14.68 18.17
CA GLN A 15 -28.76 -13.38 18.35
C GLN A 15 -29.26 -12.29 17.40
N LEU A 16 -29.90 -12.68 16.29
CA LEU A 16 -30.45 -11.75 15.30
C LEU A 16 -31.98 -11.65 15.36
N ALA A 17 -32.65 -12.43 16.22
CA ALA A 17 -34.11 -12.55 16.22
C ALA A 17 -34.84 -11.27 16.63
N GLU A 18 -34.22 -10.41 17.45
CA GLU A 18 -34.82 -9.14 17.89
C GLU A 18 -34.72 -8.03 16.84
N VAL A 19 -33.83 -8.18 15.85
CA VAL A 19 -33.53 -7.16 14.85
C VAL A 19 -33.87 -7.58 13.42
N ALA A 20 -34.12 -8.86 13.18
CA ALA A 20 -34.48 -9.39 11.88
C ALA A 20 -35.98 -9.71 11.81
N SER A 21 -36.65 -9.21 10.78
CA SER A 21 -38.01 -9.61 10.42
C SER A 21 -38.09 -11.10 10.05
N GLU A 22 -39.31 -11.63 9.95
CA GLU A 22 -39.52 -13.02 9.54
C GLU A 22 -39.01 -13.30 8.12
N SER A 23 -39.18 -12.36 7.19
CA SER A 23 -38.67 -12.47 5.82
C SER A 23 -37.15 -12.48 5.78
N GLU A 24 -36.50 -11.58 6.54
CA GLU A 24 -35.03 -11.56 6.68
C GLU A 24 -34.49 -12.82 7.34
N SER A 25 -35.20 -13.37 8.33
CA SER A 25 -34.82 -14.63 8.98
C SER A 25 -34.87 -15.83 8.04
N LYS A 26 -35.89 -15.90 7.18
CA LYS A 26 -35.98 -16.95 6.13
C LYS A 26 -34.88 -16.78 5.08
N TRP A 27 -34.64 -15.55 4.64
CA TRP A 27 -33.56 -15.23 3.70
C TRP A 27 -32.17 -15.55 4.29
N LEU A 28 -31.92 -15.23 5.57
CA LEU A 28 -30.66 -15.54 6.25
C LEU A 28 -30.39 -17.05 6.34
N ALA A 29 -31.43 -17.87 6.52
CA ALA A 29 -31.30 -19.31 6.51
C ALA A 29 -30.86 -19.83 5.13
N GLN A 30 -31.41 -19.25 4.05
CA GLN A 30 -30.99 -19.55 2.68
C GLN A 30 -29.55 -19.10 2.43
N ALA A 31 -29.21 -17.86 2.82
CA ALA A 31 -27.87 -17.31 2.66
C ALA A 31 -26.80 -18.12 3.41
N LYS A 32 -27.11 -18.65 4.60
CA LYS A 32 -26.21 -19.54 5.35
C LYS A 32 -26.05 -20.92 4.75
N ALA A 33 -27.02 -21.39 3.98
CA ALA A 33 -26.97 -22.70 3.33
C ALA A 33 -26.11 -22.68 2.05
N VAL A 34 -25.84 -21.51 1.48
CA VAL A 34 -24.96 -21.37 0.31
C VAL A 34 -23.53 -21.73 0.69
N ARG A 35 -22.97 -22.74 0.04
CA ARG A 35 -21.54 -23.08 0.19
C ARG A 35 -20.75 -22.25 -0.81
N SER A 36 -19.61 -21.71 -0.37
CA SER A 36 -18.73 -20.92 -1.24
C SER A 36 -18.32 -21.71 -2.48
N GLU A 37 -18.08 -23.01 -2.35
CA GLU A 37 -17.73 -23.93 -3.45
C GLU A 37 -18.75 -23.97 -4.59
N ASP A 38 -20.03 -23.74 -4.29
CA ASP A 38 -21.14 -23.79 -5.26
C ASP A 38 -21.29 -22.47 -6.04
N LEU A 39 -20.55 -21.42 -5.66
CA LEU A 39 -20.60 -20.12 -6.34
C LEU A 39 -19.72 -20.11 -7.60
N PRO A 40 -20.06 -19.30 -8.60
CA PRO A 40 -19.18 -19.07 -9.76
C PRO A 40 -17.79 -18.64 -9.32
N ALA A 41 -16.76 -19.06 -10.07
CA ALA A 41 -15.36 -18.81 -9.71
C ALA A 41 -15.05 -17.32 -9.48
N ALA A 42 -15.54 -16.43 -10.35
CA ALA A 42 -15.38 -14.98 -10.18
C ALA A 42 -15.93 -14.47 -8.85
N VAL A 43 -17.11 -14.96 -8.43
CA VAL A 43 -17.74 -14.61 -7.15
C VAL A 43 -16.93 -15.15 -5.96
N ARG A 44 -16.46 -16.41 -6.04
CA ARG A 44 -15.62 -17.00 -4.98
C ARG A 44 -14.32 -16.24 -4.77
N LEU A 45 -13.77 -15.69 -5.85
CA LEU A 45 -12.51 -14.94 -5.85
C LEU A 45 -12.68 -13.43 -5.62
N ASP A 46 -13.92 -12.96 -5.40
CA ASP A 46 -14.25 -11.53 -5.26
C ASP A 46 -13.70 -10.67 -6.41
N LEU A 47 -13.77 -11.21 -7.62
CA LEU A 47 -13.35 -10.54 -8.85
C LEU A 47 -14.57 -10.18 -9.71
N PRO A 48 -14.61 -8.97 -10.30
CA PRO A 48 -15.58 -8.69 -11.37
C PRO A 48 -15.42 -9.68 -12.52
N ASP A 49 -16.54 -10.10 -13.14
CA ASP A 49 -16.54 -11.12 -14.20
C ASP A 49 -15.56 -10.79 -15.34
N TRP A 50 -15.48 -9.51 -15.74
CA TRP A 50 -14.54 -9.07 -16.79
C TRP A 50 -13.08 -9.30 -16.38
N LEU A 51 -12.72 -9.02 -15.13
CA LEU A 51 -11.35 -9.16 -14.63
C LEU A 51 -10.99 -10.63 -14.45
N TYR A 52 -11.92 -11.44 -13.96
CA TYR A 52 -11.74 -12.88 -13.89
C TYR A 52 -11.47 -13.48 -15.27
N GLY A 53 -12.27 -13.10 -16.29
CA GLY A 53 -12.09 -13.57 -17.66
C GLY A 53 -10.72 -13.21 -18.25
N GLU A 54 -10.28 -11.95 -18.08
CA GLU A 54 -8.96 -11.49 -18.54
C GLU A 54 -7.80 -12.21 -17.84
N LEU A 55 -7.89 -12.40 -16.52
CA LEU A 55 -6.83 -13.07 -15.76
C LEU A 55 -6.78 -14.58 -16.05
N LEU A 56 -7.93 -15.23 -16.26
CA LEU A 56 -7.99 -16.65 -16.60
C LEU A 56 -7.32 -16.97 -17.95
N ALA A 57 -7.26 -15.99 -18.87
CA ALA A 57 -6.54 -16.14 -20.13
C ALA A 57 -5.01 -16.17 -19.96
N GLY A 58 -4.48 -15.62 -18.87
CA GLY A 58 -3.04 -15.47 -18.62
C GLY A 58 -2.47 -16.34 -17.49
N PHE A 59 -3.32 -16.91 -16.64
CA PHE A 59 -2.90 -17.66 -15.45
C PHE A 59 -3.55 -19.05 -15.39
N ALA A 60 -2.83 -20.02 -14.85
CA ALA A 60 -3.43 -21.29 -14.46
C ALA A 60 -4.46 -21.06 -13.35
N ALA A 61 -5.51 -21.90 -13.28
CA ALA A 61 -6.62 -21.70 -12.35
C ALA A 61 -6.15 -21.62 -10.88
N ASP A 62 -5.27 -22.51 -10.44
CA ASP A 62 -4.73 -22.51 -9.07
C ASP A 62 -3.85 -21.28 -8.77
N GLU A 63 -3.18 -20.75 -9.80
CA GLU A 63 -2.34 -19.57 -9.70
C GLU A 63 -3.20 -18.30 -9.59
N LEU A 64 -4.30 -18.25 -10.35
CA LEU A 64 -5.31 -17.20 -10.26
C LEU A 64 -6.00 -17.19 -8.90
N GLU A 65 -6.37 -18.35 -8.35
CA GLU A 65 -6.96 -18.42 -7.01
C GLU A 65 -5.99 -17.85 -5.95
N ARG A 66 -4.70 -18.18 -6.02
CA ARG A 66 -3.66 -17.62 -5.13
C ARG A 66 -3.47 -16.11 -5.32
N LEU A 67 -3.46 -15.63 -6.56
CA LEU A 67 -3.35 -14.22 -6.88
C LEU A 67 -4.54 -13.42 -6.32
N ALA A 68 -5.76 -13.88 -6.59
CA ALA A 68 -6.97 -13.25 -6.09
C ALA A 68 -7.00 -13.21 -4.56
N ALA A 69 -6.64 -14.32 -3.90
CA ALA A 69 -6.54 -14.38 -2.45
C ALA A 69 -5.56 -13.33 -1.89
N ALA A 70 -4.43 -13.08 -2.58
CA ALA A 70 -3.44 -12.07 -2.20
C ALA A 70 -3.92 -10.63 -2.47
N LEU A 71 -4.57 -10.39 -3.60
CA LEU A 71 -5.13 -9.08 -3.97
C LEU A 71 -6.26 -8.64 -3.03
N ASN A 72 -7.02 -9.60 -2.49
CA ASN A 72 -8.09 -9.34 -1.53
C ASN A 72 -7.59 -9.12 -0.09
N GLN A 73 -6.28 -9.09 0.14
CA GLN A 73 -5.74 -8.71 1.45
C GLN A 73 -5.48 -7.20 1.53
N PRO A 74 -5.70 -6.57 2.71
CA PRO A 74 -5.28 -5.20 2.92
C PRO A 74 -3.78 -5.05 2.70
N ALA A 75 -3.39 -4.04 1.91
CA ALA A 75 -1.97 -3.75 1.71
C ALA A 75 -1.26 -3.46 3.05
N PRO A 76 -0.04 -3.99 3.25
CA PRO A 76 0.78 -3.69 4.43
C PRO A 76 1.18 -2.21 4.45
N LEU A 77 1.63 -1.73 5.61
CA LEU A 77 2.19 -0.39 5.74
C LEU A 77 3.72 -0.45 5.66
N ASP A 78 4.25 -0.07 4.51
CA ASP A 78 5.69 -0.01 4.27
C ASP A 78 6.19 1.45 4.33
N LEU A 79 7.37 1.59 4.93
CA LEU A 79 8.12 2.82 5.03
C LEU A 79 9.35 2.74 4.15
N ARG A 80 9.76 3.87 3.60
CA ARG A 80 11.06 4.07 2.99
C ARG A 80 11.92 4.96 3.88
N VAL A 81 13.08 4.45 4.29
CA VAL A 81 14.12 5.25 4.93
C VAL A 81 14.74 6.23 3.93
N ASN A 82 14.96 7.47 4.36
CA ASN A 82 15.70 8.48 3.60
C ASN A 82 17.22 8.29 3.80
N PRO A 83 17.97 7.77 2.80
CA PRO A 83 19.39 7.47 2.94
C PRO A 83 20.28 8.71 3.00
N LEU A 84 19.71 9.92 2.90
CA LEU A 84 20.41 11.17 3.15
C LEU A 84 20.40 11.58 4.63
N ARG A 85 19.55 10.96 5.45
CA ARG A 85 19.35 11.31 6.86
C ARG A 85 19.78 10.22 7.82
N ALA A 86 19.48 8.96 7.53
CA ALA A 86 19.73 7.85 8.45
C ALA A 86 19.92 6.51 7.71
N GLY A 87 20.48 5.53 8.42
CA GLY A 87 20.55 4.13 7.97
C GLY A 87 19.26 3.36 8.28
N ARG A 88 18.98 2.29 7.52
CA ARG A 88 17.77 1.47 7.73
C ARG A 88 17.71 0.88 9.14
N ASP A 89 18.83 0.33 9.61
CA ASP A 89 18.88 -0.38 10.89
C ASP A 89 18.73 0.60 12.07
N GLU A 90 19.35 1.78 11.98
CA GLU A 90 19.17 2.88 12.95
C GLU A 90 17.70 3.33 13.04
N VAL A 91 17.03 3.47 11.90
CA VAL A 91 15.60 3.82 11.85
C VAL A 91 14.75 2.71 12.44
N LEU A 92 15.07 1.44 12.14
CA LEU A 92 14.36 0.29 12.68
C LEU A 92 14.46 0.24 14.21
N GLU A 93 15.65 0.42 14.77
CA GLU A 93 15.85 0.50 16.22
C GLU A 93 15.02 1.60 16.86
N LYS A 94 14.99 2.80 16.25
CA LYS A 94 14.19 3.93 16.75
C LYS A 94 12.68 3.67 16.69
N LEU A 95 12.19 2.97 15.66
CA LEU A 95 10.78 2.55 15.56
C LEU A 95 10.42 1.52 16.64
N LEU A 96 11.29 0.53 16.87
CA LEU A 96 11.07 -0.47 17.92
C LEU A 96 11.09 0.18 19.31
N ALA A 97 12.02 1.10 19.55
CA ALA A 97 12.11 1.88 20.80
C ALA A 97 10.89 2.78 21.04
N SER A 98 10.20 3.25 19.98
CA SER A 98 8.94 4.00 20.10
C SER A 98 7.70 3.10 20.27
N GLY A 99 7.89 1.78 20.42
CA GLY A 99 6.82 0.80 20.60
C GLY A 99 6.12 0.39 19.30
N LEU A 100 6.69 0.74 18.14
CA LEU A 100 6.16 0.31 16.85
C LEU A 100 6.80 -1.02 16.44
N ALA A 101 5.99 -2.08 16.40
CA ALA A 101 6.42 -3.35 15.85
C ALA A 101 6.75 -3.20 14.36
N ALA A 102 8.01 -3.43 14.00
CA ALA A 102 8.55 -3.17 12.68
C ALA A 102 9.58 -4.24 12.28
N SER A 103 9.73 -4.48 10.99
CA SER A 103 10.73 -5.42 10.44
C SER A 103 11.24 -4.92 9.09
N PRO A 104 12.48 -5.25 8.69
CA PRO A 104 12.97 -4.91 7.36
C PRO A 104 12.15 -5.68 6.31
N CYS A 105 11.82 -5.01 5.20
CA CYS A 105 11.23 -5.73 4.06
C CYS A 105 12.32 -6.54 3.32
N PRO A 106 11.94 -7.63 2.63
CA PRO A 106 12.91 -8.61 2.10
C PRO A 106 13.69 -8.13 0.87
N TYR A 107 13.20 -7.15 0.11
CA TYR A 107 13.75 -6.80 -1.20
C TYR A 107 14.40 -5.42 -1.24
N SER A 108 13.72 -4.38 -0.74
CA SER A 108 14.27 -3.02 -0.79
C SER A 108 15.24 -2.78 0.37
N PRO A 109 16.46 -2.27 0.11
CA PRO A 109 17.44 -1.99 1.15
C PRO A 109 17.05 -0.80 2.04
N LEU A 110 15.98 -0.07 1.69
CA LEU A 110 15.47 1.07 2.46
C LEU A 110 14.11 0.80 3.11
N ALA A 111 13.50 -0.36 2.84
CA ALA A 111 12.14 -0.63 3.25
C ALA A 111 12.04 -1.22 4.65
N ILE A 112 11.08 -0.72 5.42
CA ILE A 112 10.68 -1.25 6.73
C ILE A 112 9.17 -1.42 6.71
N ARG A 113 8.69 -2.61 7.09
CA ARG A 113 7.26 -2.91 7.24
C ARG A 113 6.85 -2.73 8.69
N LEU A 114 5.76 -1.99 8.91
CA LEU A 114 5.12 -1.89 10.21
C LEU A 114 4.04 -2.97 10.36
N ALA A 115 3.89 -3.48 11.58
CA ALA A 115 2.73 -4.27 11.95
C ALA A 115 1.53 -3.33 12.15
N GLY A 116 0.42 -3.62 11.47
CA GLY A 116 -0.77 -2.76 11.50
C GLY A 116 -0.57 -1.43 10.76
N LYS A 117 -1.37 -0.43 11.11
CA LYS A 117 -1.39 0.89 10.47
C LYS A 117 -1.39 2.03 11.51
N PRO A 118 -0.35 2.13 12.35
CA PRO A 118 -0.27 3.19 13.36
C PRO A 118 -0.25 4.58 12.71
N PRO A 119 -0.77 5.62 13.40
CA PRO A 119 -0.68 6.99 12.91
C PRO A 119 0.77 7.48 12.93
N LEU A 120 1.31 7.87 11.77
CA LEU A 120 2.71 8.31 11.64
C LEU A 120 2.88 9.82 11.47
N ALA A 121 1.80 10.57 11.25
CA ALA A 121 1.87 11.97 10.86
C ALA A 121 2.67 12.85 11.85
N GLN A 122 2.67 12.49 13.14
CA GLN A 122 3.38 13.20 14.21
C GLN A 122 4.62 12.44 14.71
N HIS A 123 4.92 11.27 14.15
CA HIS A 123 6.09 10.50 14.58
C HIS A 123 7.38 11.28 14.27
N PRO A 124 8.34 11.39 15.21
CA PRO A 124 9.54 12.21 15.00
C PRO A 124 10.28 11.92 13.69
N LEU A 125 10.49 10.63 13.37
CA LEU A 125 11.14 10.18 12.13
C LEU A 125 10.38 10.57 10.83
N PHE A 126 9.07 10.74 10.92
CA PHE A 126 8.27 11.17 9.77
C PHE A 126 8.32 12.69 9.61
N VAL A 127 8.23 13.40 10.73
CA VAL A 127 8.28 14.87 10.79
C VAL A 127 9.64 15.39 10.32
N ASP A 128 10.73 14.77 10.75
CA ASP A 128 12.09 15.15 10.37
C ASP A 128 12.50 14.68 8.96
N GLY A 129 11.66 13.87 8.29
CA GLY A 129 11.89 13.36 6.94
C GLY A 129 12.85 12.17 6.86
N SER A 130 13.18 11.52 7.98
CA SER A 130 13.97 10.28 8.02
C SER A 130 13.24 9.10 7.40
N ILE A 131 11.90 9.11 7.42
CA ILE A 131 11.05 8.11 6.76
C ILE A 131 9.96 8.75 5.90
N GLU A 132 9.53 8.02 4.88
CA GLU A 132 8.34 8.32 4.07
C GLU A 132 7.47 7.08 3.96
N VAL A 133 6.14 7.24 3.91
CA VAL A 133 5.23 6.12 3.61
C VAL A 133 5.33 5.79 2.12
N GLN A 134 5.75 4.56 1.80
CA GLN A 134 5.88 4.08 0.42
C GLN A 134 6.04 2.55 0.37
N ASP A 135 5.19 1.89 -0.40
CA ASP A 135 5.24 0.46 -0.70
C ASP A 135 6.61 0.00 -1.18
N GLU A 136 7.07 -1.16 -0.72
CA GLU A 136 8.35 -1.75 -1.11
C GLU A 136 8.50 -1.86 -2.64
N GLY A 137 7.46 -2.33 -3.34
CA GLY A 137 7.48 -2.44 -4.80
C GLY A 137 7.74 -1.10 -5.50
N SER A 138 7.18 0.00 -4.98
CA SER A 138 7.46 1.34 -5.50
C SER A 138 8.91 1.78 -5.28
N GLN A 139 9.57 1.28 -4.23
CA GLN A 139 10.98 1.56 -3.96
C GLN A 139 11.89 0.81 -4.94
N LEU A 140 11.58 -0.46 -5.22
CA LEU A 140 12.33 -1.29 -6.17
C LEU A 140 12.40 -0.66 -7.56
N LEU A 141 11.32 -0.02 -8.02
CA LEU A 141 11.32 0.72 -9.29
C LEU A 141 12.40 1.82 -9.35
N GLY A 142 12.65 2.52 -8.23
CA GLY A 142 13.72 3.51 -8.17
C GLY A 142 15.12 2.89 -8.27
N PHE A 143 15.30 1.72 -7.65
CA PHE A 143 16.55 0.96 -7.75
C PHE A 143 16.76 0.35 -9.14
N LEU A 144 15.70 -0.06 -9.83
CA LEU A 144 15.76 -0.55 -11.21
C LEU A 144 16.10 0.57 -12.21
N LEU A 145 15.60 1.79 -11.97
CA LEU A 145 15.92 2.95 -12.83
C LEU A 145 17.39 3.39 -12.72
N GLN A 146 18.04 3.14 -11.58
CA GLN A 146 19.46 3.47 -11.33
C GLN A 146 19.86 4.91 -11.70
N PRO A 147 19.16 5.95 -11.20
CA PRO A 147 19.50 7.32 -11.56
C PRO A 147 20.90 7.68 -11.04
N ARG A 148 21.76 8.23 -11.92
CA ARG A 148 23.13 8.59 -11.58
C ARG A 148 23.23 10.05 -11.17
N ARG A 149 24.21 10.34 -10.32
CA ARG A 149 24.53 11.71 -9.90
C ARG A 149 24.86 12.57 -11.13
N GLY A 150 24.36 13.80 -11.13
CA GLY A 150 24.61 14.76 -12.23
C GLY A 150 23.69 14.59 -13.44
N GLN A 151 22.92 13.51 -13.55
CA GLN A 151 21.97 13.34 -14.64
C GLN A 151 20.77 14.30 -14.55
N MET A 152 20.13 14.50 -15.69
CA MET A 152 18.79 15.06 -15.77
C MET A 152 17.79 13.89 -15.86
N VAL A 153 16.85 13.85 -14.92
CA VAL A 153 15.84 12.79 -14.79
C VAL A 153 14.47 13.45 -14.77
N ALA A 154 13.47 12.81 -15.39
CA ALA A 154 12.09 13.24 -15.38
C ALA A 154 11.19 12.18 -14.75
N ASP A 155 10.43 12.56 -13.74
CA ASP A 155 9.31 11.79 -13.18
C ASP A 155 8.02 12.39 -13.74
N VAL A 156 7.48 11.76 -14.78
CA VAL A 156 6.31 12.27 -15.53
C VAL A 156 4.96 11.99 -14.85
N CYS A 157 4.97 11.25 -13.74
CA CYS A 157 3.79 10.88 -12.97
C CYS A 157 4.11 11.00 -11.47
N ALA A 158 4.62 12.17 -11.08
CA ALA A 158 5.15 12.40 -9.75
C ALA A 158 4.09 12.22 -8.66
N GLY A 159 2.83 12.57 -8.92
CA GLY A 159 1.75 12.49 -7.93
C GLY A 159 2.08 13.32 -6.69
N ALA A 160 2.07 12.67 -5.53
CA ALA A 160 2.51 13.28 -4.28
C ALA A 160 4.05 13.22 -4.07
N GLY A 161 4.82 12.79 -5.07
CA GLY A 161 6.28 12.82 -5.12
C GLY A 161 7.01 11.65 -4.47
N GLY A 162 6.33 10.53 -4.16
CA GLY A 162 6.96 9.40 -3.48
C GLY A 162 8.20 8.88 -4.21
N LYS A 163 8.06 8.56 -5.51
CA LYS A 163 9.18 8.06 -6.33
C LYS A 163 10.20 9.16 -6.63
N THR A 164 9.73 10.37 -6.94
CA THR A 164 10.59 11.56 -7.10
C THR A 164 11.57 11.73 -5.93
N LEU A 165 11.10 11.65 -4.69
CA LEU A 165 11.96 11.80 -3.51
C LEU A 165 12.98 10.65 -3.37
N LEU A 166 12.60 9.43 -3.75
CA LEU A 166 13.56 8.31 -3.80
C LEU A 166 14.64 8.57 -4.85
N LEU A 167 14.25 8.95 -6.07
CA LEU A 167 15.20 9.23 -7.15
C LEU A 167 16.17 10.34 -6.76
N GLY A 168 15.68 11.44 -6.18
CA GLY A 168 16.53 12.52 -5.69
C GLY A 168 17.52 12.05 -4.62
N ALA A 169 17.09 11.17 -3.71
CA ALA A 169 17.96 10.60 -2.69
C ALA A 169 19.03 9.67 -3.27
N LEU A 170 18.68 8.81 -4.25
CA LEU A 170 19.63 7.95 -4.97
C LEU A 170 20.66 8.77 -5.77
N MET A 171 20.22 9.89 -6.33
CA MET A 171 21.08 10.88 -6.99
C MET A 171 21.92 11.71 -6.01
N ARG A 172 21.81 11.47 -4.69
CA ARG A 172 22.47 12.24 -3.63
C ARG A 172 22.26 13.75 -3.73
N SER A 173 21.05 14.16 -4.11
CA SER A 173 20.69 15.56 -4.35
C SER A 173 21.58 16.27 -5.39
N GLN A 174 22.13 15.54 -6.37
CA GLN A 174 22.94 16.09 -7.47
C GLN A 174 22.21 15.95 -8.81
N GLY A 175 22.54 16.78 -9.80
CA GLY A 175 21.87 16.79 -11.11
C GLY A 175 20.56 17.58 -11.08
N ARG A 176 19.60 17.20 -11.94
CA ARG A 176 18.27 17.83 -12.01
C ARG A 176 17.20 16.77 -12.10
N LEU A 177 16.22 16.82 -11.21
CA LEU A 177 15.06 15.93 -11.21
C LEU A 177 13.79 16.75 -11.43
N TYR A 178 13.17 16.60 -12.58
CA TYR A 178 11.91 17.26 -12.90
C TYR A 178 10.73 16.37 -12.49
N ALA A 179 9.75 16.94 -11.81
CA ALA A 179 8.60 16.23 -11.29
C ALA A 179 7.32 16.84 -11.88
N PHE A 180 6.67 16.09 -12.78
CA PHE A 180 5.47 16.52 -13.48
C PHE A 180 4.25 15.75 -12.97
N ASP A 181 3.11 16.41 -12.90
CA ASP A 181 1.80 15.75 -12.75
C ASP A 181 0.73 16.59 -13.45
N VAL A 182 -0.26 15.94 -14.07
CA VAL A 182 -1.42 16.62 -14.67
C VAL A 182 -2.33 17.28 -13.62
N SER A 183 -2.15 16.95 -12.33
CA SER A 183 -2.94 17.50 -11.23
C SER A 183 -2.08 18.34 -10.29
N ASP A 184 -2.22 19.65 -10.39
CA ASP A 184 -1.60 20.63 -9.48
C ASP A 184 -1.90 20.30 -8.02
N ARG A 185 -3.12 19.83 -7.71
CA ARG A 185 -3.52 19.44 -6.35
C ARG A 185 -2.70 18.28 -5.81
N ARG A 186 -2.34 17.29 -6.66
CA ARG A 186 -1.48 16.18 -6.24
C ARG A 186 -0.05 16.66 -6.10
N LEU A 187 0.46 17.41 -7.07
CA LEU A 187 1.82 17.94 -7.07
C LEU A 187 2.07 18.91 -5.91
N ALA A 188 1.07 19.68 -5.49
CA ALA A 188 1.17 20.55 -4.31
C ALA A 188 1.51 19.78 -3.03
N LYS A 189 1.14 18.49 -2.93
CA LYS A 189 1.51 17.63 -1.79
C LYS A 189 3.00 17.27 -1.79
N LEU A 190 3.72 17.39 -2.90
CA LEU A 190 5.16 17.17 -2.95
C LEU A 190 5.94 18.25 -2.20
N LYS A 191 5.52 19.53 -2.27
CA LYS A 191 6.24 20.66 -1.66
C LYS A 191 6.60 20.47 -0.17
N PRO A 192 5.67 20.15 0.74
CA PRO A 192 6.02 19.93 2.15
C PRO A 192 6.87 18.67 2.38
N ARG A 193 6.73 17.64 1.54
CA ARG A 193 7.57 16.42 1.61
C ARG A 193 8.99 16.71 1.14
N LEU A 194 9.12 17.50 0.08
CA LEU A 194 10.40 17.96 -0.44
C LEU A 194 11.16 18.78 0.61
N ALA A 195 10.47 19.72 1.27
CA ALA A 195 11.08 20.57 2.31
C ALA A 195 11.73 19.76 3.44
N ARG A 196 11.08 18.69 3.93
CA ARG A 196 11.68 17.81 4.96
C ARG A 196 12.64 16.76 4.41
N SER A 197 12.59 16.43 3.11
CA SER A 197 13.47 15.40 2.53
C SER A 197 14.96 15.77 2.52
N GLY A 198 15.28 17.08 2.57
CA GLY A 198 16.65 17.58 2.44
C GLY A 198 17.17 17.64 1.00
N LEU A 199 16.32 17.40 0.01
CA LEU A 199 16.67 17.50 -1.41
C LEU A 199 16.59 18.94 -1.91
N SER A 200 17.53 19.31 -2.79
CA SER A 200 17.61 20.62 -3.45
C SER A 200 17.62 20.53 -4.98
N ASN A 201 17.69 19.33 -5.55
CA ASN A 201 17.79 19.09 -7.00
C ASN A 201 16.44 18.79 -7.69
N VAL A 202 15.31 18.98 -6.99
CA VAL A 202 13.97 18.64 -7.50
C VAL A 202 13.23 19.89 -7.96
N TYR A 203 12.69 19.85 -9.17
CA TYR A 203 11.95 20.92 -9.83
C TYR A 203 10.53 20.43 -10.12
N PRO A 204 9.54 20.77 -9.27
CA PRO A 204 8.14 20.53 -9.57
C PRO A 204 7.71 21.41 -10.76
N VAL A 205 7.12 20.81 -11.78
CA VAL A 205 6.64 21.47 -13.00
C VAL A 205 5.16 21.19 -13.19
#